data_AF-K1T0D7-F1
#
_entry.id   AF-K1T0D7-F1
#
_cell.length_a   1.000
_cell.length_b   1.000
_cell.length_c   1.000
_cell.angle_alpha   90.00
_cell.angle_beta   90.00
_cell.angle_gamma   90.00
#
_symmetry.space_group_name_H-M   'P 1'
#
loop_
_entity.id
_entity.type
_entity.pdbx_description
1 polymer ?
#
loop_
_entity_poly.entity_id
_entity_poly.type
_entity_poly.pdbx_seq_one_letter_code
_entity_poly.pdbx_strand_id
1 'polypeptide(L)'
;SLLSFAVGIRVHHSFLILSNYSVFGPVQNMATETFFKFDFGYVAQHALNFAVIVFAFLFVDLFDTVGTLIGVAQEGNLLNEKGELPRVGRALMSDALGTCLGACLGTSTVTSYVESTTGVAEGGRTGLTALTSAILFILAIPLYPIFLAIPSFATAPALVFVGLLMIKNVTKMDFDSDIADTVGGFVAIIFMPFAYSIATGIMFGILTWVILKIVTGKIKEIHPIMWVAFALFAVRIVTMICGVSS
;
A
#
# COMPACT_ATOMS: atom_id res chain seq x y z
N SER A 1 -0.81 -2.97 3.21
CA SER A 1 -0.92 -4.41 2.94
C SER A 1 -2.01 -5.16 3.73
N LEU A 2 -2.09 -5.31 5.07
CA LEU A 2 -3.33 -5.82 5.74
C LEU A 2 -3.98 -4.84 6.72
N LEU A 3 -3.26 -3.81 7.17
CA LEU A 3 -3.87 -2.66 7.85
C LEU A 3 -4.85 -1.89 6.95
N SER A 4 -4.58 -1.80 5.63
CA SER A 4 -5.55 -1.25 4.65
C SER A 4 -6.82 -2.10 4.53
N PHE A 5 -6.69 -3.42 4.64
CA PHE A 5 -7.82 -4.35 4.53
C PHE A 5 -8.62 -4.43 5.84
N ALA A 6 -7.96 -4.30 6.99
CA ALA A 6 -8.57 -4.32 8.32
C ALA A 6 -9.18 -2.97 8.75
N VAL A 7 -8.56 -1.84 8.39
CA VAL A 7 -8.97 -0.49 8.84
C VAL A 7 -9.75 0.27 7.76
N GLY A 8 -9.43 0.09 6.47
CA GLY A 8 -10.01 0.90 5.38
C GLY A 8 -11.38 0.45 4.86
N ILE A 9 -11.73 -0.83 4.98
CA ILE A 9 -12.93 -1.38 4.32
C ILE A 9 -14.06 -1.74 5.30
N ARG A 10 -13.81 -1.78 6.62
CA ARG A 10 -14.74 -2.41 7.58
C ARG A 10 -15.49 -1.54 8.58
N VAL A 11 -15.33 -0.21 8.57
CA VAL A 11 -16.03 0.62 9.56
C VAL A 11 -17.23 1.38 8.97
N HIS A 12 -17.20 1.80 7.70
CA HIS A 12 -18.37 2.46 7.09
C HIS A 12 -19.16 1.60 6.10
N HIS A 13 -18.48 0.67 5.41
CA HIS A 13 -19.14 -0.16 4.40
C HIS A 13 -19.94 -1.34 5.00
N SER A 14 -19.71 -1.71 6.26
CA SER A 14 -20.43 -2.82 6.89
C SER A 14 -21.87 -2.50 7.32
N PHE A 15 -22.30 -1.22 7.31
CA PHE A 15 -23.66 -0.84 7.70
C PHE A 15 -24.60 -0.51 6.51
N LEU A 16 -24.05 -0.24 5.31
CA LEU A 16 -24.84 0.10 4.12
C LEU A 16 -24.89 -1.01 3.04
N ILE A 17 -24.03 -2.03 3.10
CA ILE A 17 -24.07 -3.21 2.19
C ILE A 17 -25.05 -4.30 2.69
N LEU A 18 -26.18 -3.91 3.28
CA LEU A 18 -27.21 -4.88 3.73
C LEU A 18 -28.50 -4.79 2.93
N SER A 19 -28.60 -3.90 1.94
CA SER A 19 -29.88 -3.66 1.26
C SER A 19 -29.95 -4.04 -0.22
N ASN A 20 -28.85 -4.17 -0.98
CA ASN A 20 -29.00 -4.23 -2.46
C ASN A 20 -27.91 -4.98 -3.26
N TYR A 21 -27.27 -6.01 -2.72
CA TYR A 21 -26.55 -6.95 -3.58
C TYR A 21 -27.20 -8.33 -3.52
N SER A 22 -27.81 -8.70 -4.64
CA SER A 22 -28.22 -10.07 -4.92
C SER A 22 -27.06 -11.01 -4.65
N VAL A 23 -27.34 -12.01 -3.83
CA VAL A 23 -26.46 -13.08 -3.31
C VAL A 23 -25.79 -13.92 -4.44
N PHE A 24 -26.13 -13.63 -5.69
CA PHE A 24 -25.40 -14.00 -6.90
C PHE A 24 -25.02 -12.71 -7.68
N GLY A 25 -23.79 -12.23 -7.52
CA GLY A 25 -23.20 -11.15 -8.31
C GLY A 25 -21.74 -11.50 -8.64
N PRO A 26 -21.32 -11.55 -9.92
CA PRO A 26 -20.52 -12.66 -10.41
C PRO A 26 -19.09 -12.21 -10.73
N VAL A 27 -18.20 -13.16 -11.04
CA VAL A 27 -16.99 -12.88 -11.85
C VAL A 27 -17.34 -12.10 -13.14
N GLN A 28 -18.60 -12.18 -13.58
CA GLN A 28 -19.18 -11.35 -14.65
C GLN A 28 -19.20 -9.84 -14.35
N ASN A 29 -19.29 -9.37 -13.10
CA ASN A 29 -19.26 -7.93 -12.79
C ASN A 29 -17.87 -7.32 -12.99
N MET A 30 -16.80 -8.07 -12.69
CA MET A 30 -15.44 -7.65 -13.05
C MET A 30 -15.31 -7.51 -14.57
N ALA A 31 -15.77 -8.51 -15.32
CA ALA A 31 -15.73 -8.52 -16.79
C ALA A 31 -16.66 -7.48 -17.47
N THR A 32 -17.73 -7.04 -16.80
CA THR A 32 -18.79 -6.20 -17.41
C THR A 32 -18.81 -4.75 -16.91
N GLU A 33 -18.39 -4.49 -15.67
CA GLU A 33 -18.42 -3.15 -15.07
C GLU A 33 -17.04 -2.48 -14.94
N THR A 34 -15.98 -3.27 -14.82
CA THR A 34 -14.65 -2.77 -14.41
C THR A 34 -13.52 -3.10 -15.38
N PHE A 35 -13.69 -4.13 -16.20
CA PHE A 35 -12.72 -4.53 -17.22
C PHE A 35 -12.65 -3.48 -18.34
N PHE A 36 -11.49 -2.84 -18.49
CA PHE A 36 -11.21 -1.84 -19.54
C PHE A 36 -12.14 -0.60 -19.61
N LYS A 37 -12.95 -0.32 -18.59
CA LYS A 37 -13.76 0.91 -18.51
C LYS A 37 -12.93 2.10 -17.99
N PHE A 38 -11.94 2.50 -18.78
CA PHE A 38 -11.18 3.71 -18.49
C PHE A 38 -12.02 4.95 -18.80
N ASP A 39 -12.25 5.79 -17.79
CA ASP A 39 -12.95 7.06 -17.96
C ASP A 39 -12.00 8.15 -18.48
N PHE A 40 -11.73 8.11 -19.78
CA PHE A 40 -10.93 9.14 -20.44
C PHE A 40 -11.66 10.50 -20.54
N GLY A 41 -12.98 10.53 -20.35
CA GLY A 41 -13.78 11.76 -20.39
C GLY A 41 -13.53 12.64 -19.16
N TYR A 42 -13.49 12.02 -17.99
CA TYR A 42 -13.09 12.67 -16.74
C TYR A 42 -11.64 13.16 -16.79
N VAL A 43 -10.73 12.35 -17.34
CA VAL A 43 -9.30 12.68 -17.49
C VAL A 43 -9.09 13.90 -18.40
N ALA A 44 -9.83 14.00 -19.51
CA ALA A 44 -9.70 15.12 -20.44
C ALA A 44 -10.19 16.46 -19.85
N GLN A 45 -11.24 16.44 -19.02
CA GLN A 45 -11.81 17.64 -18.40
C GLN A 45 -11.02 18.10 -17.17
N HIS A 46 -10.38 17.17 -16.45
CA HIS A 46 -9.66 17.43 -15.20
C HIS A 46 -8.18 17.04 -15.27
N ALA A 47 -7.53 17.22 -16.43
CA ALA A 47 -6.19 16.72 -16.70
C ALA A 47 -5.13 17.14 -15.67
N LEU A 48 -5.18 18.38 -15.17
CA LEU A 48 -4.25 18.88 -14.14
C LEU A 48 -4.49 18.21 -12.79
N ASN A 49 -5.74 18.10 -12.33
CA ASN A 49 -6.07 17.43 -11.07
C ASN A 49 -5.75 15.93 -11.16
N PHE A 50 -6.08 15.30 -12.28
CA PHE A 50 -5.73 13.91 -12.56
C PHE A 50 -4.22 13.69 -12.51
N ALA A 51 -3.42 14.53 -13.18
CA ALA A 51 -1.97 14.44 -13.14
C ALA A 51 -1.43 14.55 -11.70
N VAL A 52 -1.88 15.54 -10.93
CA VAL A 52 -1.45 15.72 -9.52
C VAL A 52 -1.79 14.49 -8.68
N ILE A 53 -3.00 13.94 -8.83
CA ILE A 53 -3.45 12.74 -8.11
C ILE A 53 -2.60 11.53 -8.50
N VAL A 54 -2.40 11.29 -9.80
CA VAL A 54 -1.60 10.16 -10.31
C VAL A 54 -0.16 10.25 -9.83
N PHE A 55 0.48 11.42 -9.92
CA PHE A 55 1.84 11.60 -9.43
C PHE A 55 1.91 11.39 -7.91
N ALA A 56 0.97 11.94 -7.14
CA ALA A 56 0.96 11.72 -5.69
C ALA A 56 0.78 10.24 -5.33
N PHE A 57 -0.15 9.53 -5.97
CA PHE A 57 -0.35 8.10 -5.74
C PHE A 57 0.85 7.27 -6.18
N LEU A 58 1.52 7.62 -7.29
CA LEU A 58 2.72 6.95 -7.75
C LEU A 58 3.85 7.03 -6.71
N PHE A 59 4.07 8.18 -6.07
CA PHE A 59 5.07 8.27 -5.02
C PHE A 59 4.66 7.53 -3.75
N VAL A 60 3.38 7.57 -3.35
CA VAL A 60 2.88 6.77 -2.22
C VAL A 60 3.08 5.28 -2.48
N ASP A 61 2.68 4.80 -3.64
CA ASP A 61 2.78 3.41 -4.06
C ASP A 61 4.23 2.97 -4.16
N LEU A 62 5.11 3.80 -4.72
CA LEU A 62 6.55 3.56 -4.74
C LEU A 62 7.12 3.38 -3.32
N PHE A 63 6.76 4.26 -2.38
CA PHE A 63 7.26 4.14 -1.01
C PHE A 63 6.64 2.96 -0.24
N ASP A 64 5.37 2.61 -0.49
CA ASP A 64 4.74 1.41 0.08
C ASP A 64 5.41 0.14 -0.45
N THR A 65 5.61 0.04 -1.77
CA THR A 65 6.31 -1.09 -2.40
C THR A 65 7.77 -1.18 -1.94
N VAL A 66 8.52 -0.08 -1.91
CA VAL A 66 9.91 -0.11 -1.41
C VAL A 66 9.95 -0.50 0.07
N GLY A 67 9.09 0.09 0.91
CA GLY A 67 9.05 -0.21 2.34
C GLY A 67 8.71 -1.67 2.62
N THR A 68 7.71 -2.22 1.92
CA THR A 68 7.33 -3.63 2.05
C THR A 68 8.39 -4.57 1.48
N LEU A 69 8.98 -4.26 0.33
CA LEU A 69 10.07 -5.06 -0.26
C LEU A 69 11.29 -5.13 0.67
N ILE A 70 11.72 -4.00 1.23
CA ILE A 70 12.84 -3.97 2.19
C ILE A 70 12.47 -4.73 3.46
N GLY A 71 11.25 -4.55 3.99
CA GLY A 71 10.79 -5.27 5.18
C GLY A 71 10.78 -6.79 4.98
N VAL A 72 10.26 -7.27 3.85
CA VAL A 72 10.25 -8.70 3.49
C VAL A 72 11.66 -9.23 3.25
N ALA A 73 12.50 -8.48 2.54
CA ALA A 73 13.87 -8.88 2.24
C ALA A 73 14.75 -8.96 3.49
N GLN A 74 14.54 -8.07 4.47
CA GLN A 74 15.24 -8.10 5.74
C GLN A 74 14.89 -9.35 6.55
N GLU A 75 13.62 -9.76 6.58
CA GLU A 75 13.23 -11.05 7.21
C GLU A 75 13.79 -12.26 6.46
N GLY A 76 13.88 -12.18 5.12
CA GLY A 76 14.42 -13.25 4.29
C GLY A 76 15.94 -13.37 4.26
N ASN A 77 16.69 -12.46 4.90
CA ASN A 77 18.14 -12.30 4.72
C ASN A 77 18.53 -12.18 3.23
N LEU A 78 17.73 -11.43 2.47
CA LEU A 78 17.89 -11.21 1.02
C LEU A 78 18.61 -9.90 0.69
N LEU A 79 18.92 -9.08 1.69
CA LEU A 79 19.68 -7.84 1.53
C LEU A 79 21.18 -8.13 1.39
N ASN A 80 21.89 -7.29 0.64
CA ASN A 80 23.35 -7.38 0.52
C ASN A 80 24.04 -6.90 1.82
N GLU A 81 25.37 -7.01 1.88
CA GLU A 81 26.18 -6.56 3.04
C GLU A 81 26.04 -5.06 3.36
N LYS A 82 25.51 -4.27 2.42
CA LYS A 82 25.23 -2.83 2.57
C LYS A 82 23.79 -2.54 2.99
N GLY A 83 22.97 -3.58 3.23
CA GLY A 83 21.55 -3.44 3.53
C GLY A 83 20.67 -3.09 2.32
N GLU A 84 21.21 -3.15 1.11
CA GLU A 84 20.48 -2.84 -0.13
C GLU A 84 19.91 -4.11 -0.74
N LEU A 85 18.71 -4.00 -1.31
CA LEU A 85 18.09 -5.10 -2.02
C LEU A 85 18.74 -5.26 -3.41
N PRO A 86 19.35 -6.42 -3.72
CA PRO A 86 19.89 -6.65 -5.05
C PRO A 86 18.76 -6.64 -6.08
N ARG A 87 18.97 -5.94 -7.20
CA ARG A 87 18.02 -5.86 -8.33
C ARG A 87 16.68 -5.19 -7.98
N VAL A 88 16.67 -4.17 -7.10
CA VAL A 88 15.47 -3.35 -6.78
C VAL A 88 14.69 -2.95 -8.03
N GLY A 89 15.37 -2.50 -9.09
CA GLY A 89 14.70 -2.11 -10.33
C GLY A 89 13.86 -3.23 -10.97
N ARG A 90 14.28 -4.49 -10.87
CA ARG A 90 13.48 -5.63 -11.37
C ARG A 90 12.29 -5.94 -10.45
N ALA A 91 12.45 -5.78 -9.15
CA ALA A 91 11.35 -5.95 -8.19
C ALA A 91 10.28 -4.86 -8.39
N LEU A 92 10.69 -3.59 -8.50
CA LEU A 92 9.79 -2.47 -8.80
C LEU A 92 9.14 -2.61 -10.18
N MET A 93 9.85 -3.13 -11.18
CA MET A 93 9.26 -3.41 -12.49
C MET A 93 8.17 -4.49 -12.41
N SER A 94 8.37 -5.53 -11.60
CA SER A 94 7.36 -6.57 -11.38
C SER A 94 6.10 -6.01 -10.73
N ASP A 95 6.27 -5.12 -9.75
CA ASP A 95 5.19 -4.42 -9.06
C ASP A 95 4.40 -3.51 -10.02
N ALA A 96 5.11 -2.68 -10.79
CA ALA A 96 4.49 -1.80 -11.80
C ALA A 96 3.73 -2.59 -12.88
N LEU A 97 4.30 -3.70 -13.37
CA LEU A 97 3.60 -4.59 -14.31
C LEU A 97 2.36 -5.23 -13.66
N GLY A 98 2.47 -5.69 -12.42
CA GLY A 98 1.35 -6.23 -11.65
C GLY A 98 0.22 -5.22 -11.48
N THR A 99 0.55 -3.99 -11.09
CA THR A 99 -0.41 -2.89 -10.92
C THR A 99 -1.06 -2.47 -12.24
N CYS A 100 -0.30 -2.35 -13.33
CA CYS A 100 -0.88 -2.05 -14.65
C CYS A 100 -1.83 -3.16 -15.13
N LEU A 101 -1.44 -4.43 -14.97
CA LEU A 101 -2.29 -5.56 -15.34
C LEU A 101 -3.53 -5.65 -14.44
N GLY A 102 -3.39 -5.40 -13.14
CA GLY A 102 -4.50 -5.33 -12.18
C GLY A 102 -5.47 -4.21 -12.52
N ALA A 103 -4.98 -3.02 -12.84
CA ALA A 103 -5.79 -1.88 -13.27
C ALA A 103 -6.57 -2.19 -14.56
N CYS A 104 -5.97 -2.86 -15.55
CA CYS A 104 -6.67 -3.31 -16.75
C CYS A 104 -7.79 -4.32 -16.44
N LEU A 105 -7.59 -5.16 -15.43
CA LEU A 105 -8.58 -6.11 -14.91
C LEU A 105 -9.63 -5.43 -14.01
N GLY A 106 -9.48 -4.13 -13.73
CA GLY A 106 -10.37 -3.34 -12.89
C GLY A 106 -10.23 -3.59 -11.40
N THR A 107 -9.06 -4.07 -10.95
CA THR A 107 -8.71 -4.22 -9.54
C THR A 107 -7.98 -2.98 -9.01
N SER A 108 -7.91 -2.86 -7.68
CA SER A 108 -7.01 -1.90 -7.04
C SER A 108 -5.53 -2.20 -7.33
N THR A 109 -4.64 -1.31 -6.90
CA THR A 109 -3.18 -1.49 -7.05
C THR A 109 -2.73 -2.82 -6.45
N VAL A 110 -1.85 -3.52 -7.17
CA VAL A 110 -1.32 -4.82 -6.78
C VAL A 110 0.09 -4.57 -6.25
N THR A 111 0.28 -4.77 -4.95
CA THR A 111 1.56 -4.51 -4.29
C THR A 111 2.09 -5.73 -3.53
N SER A 112 3.34 -5.66 -3.10
CA SER A 112 3.97 -6.63 -2.21
C SER A 112 3.37 -6.57 -0.81
N TYR A 113 3.05 -7.75 -0.27
CA TYR A 113 2.41 -7.89 1.04
C TYR A 113 3.46 -8.08 2.13
N VAL A 114 3.43 -7.24 3.17
CA VAL A 114 4.36 -7.38 4.30
C VAL A 114 4.08 -8.65 5.10
N GLU A 115 2.90 -9.23 4.97
CA GLU A 115 2.49 -10.46 5.62
C GLU A 115 3.17 -11.68 5.01
N SER A 116 3.67 -11.54 3.77
CA SER A 116 4.57 -12.51 3.15
C SER A 116 5.88 -12.67 3.92
N THR A 117 6.23 -11.75 4.84
CA THR A 117 7.34 -11.95 5.79
C THR A 117 7.21 -13.26 6.56
N THR A 118 5.99 -13.66 6.94
CA THR A 118 5.76 -14.92 7.66
C THR A 118 6.07 -16.13 6.77
N GLY A 119 5.63 -16.11 5.51
CA GLY A 119 5.97 -17.15 4.52
C GLY A 119 7.46 -17.22 4.22
N VAL A 120 8.15 -16.07 4.19
CA VAL A 120 9.61 -15.99 3.99
C VAL A 120 10.38 -16.50 5.23
N ALA A 121 9.88 -16.21 6.43
CA ALA A 121 10.44 -16.70 7.69
C ALA A 121 10.37 -18.23 7.80
N GLU A 122 9.27 -18.83 7.32
CA GLU A 122 9.10 -20.29 7.21
C GLU A 122 9.88 -20.94 6.05
N GLY A 123 10.74 -20.18 5.35
CA GLY A 123 11.65 -20.69 4.32
C GLY A 123 11.23 -20.42 2.88
N GLY A 124 10.12 -19.70 2.65
CA GLY A 124 9.62 -19.34 1.32
C GLY A 124 10.40 -18.23 0.62
N ARG A 125 11.70 -18.45 0.36
CA ARG A 125 12.66 -17.43 -0.13
C ARG A 125 12.80 -17.38 -1.65
N THR A 126 12.01 -18.14 -2.40
CA THR A 126 12.14 -18.25 -3.86
C THR A 126 10.85 -17.82 -4.57
N GLY A 127 10.95 -17.37 -5.82
CA GLY A 127 9.77 -17.04 -6.62
C GLY A 127 8.83 -18.22 -6.87
N LEU A 128 9.28 -19.46 -6.61
CA LEU A 128 8.42 -20.64 -6.69
C LEU A 128 7.30 -20.59 -5.64
N THR A 129 7.55 -20.05 -4.45
CA THR A 129 6.50 -19.91 -3.42
C THR A 129 5.43 -18.91 -3.84
N ALA A 130 5.85 -17.81 -4.48
CA ALA A 130 4.93 -16.83 -5.06
C ALA A 130 4.10 -17.46 -6.20
N LEU A 131 4.73 -18.25 -7.09
CA LEU A 131 4.04 -18.93 -8.18
C LEU A 131 3.04 -19.97 -7.66
N THR A 132 3.45 -20.81 -6.69
CA THR A 132 2.56 -21.79 -6.05
C THR A 132 1.39 -21.09 -5.38
N SER A 133 1.62 -19.99 -4.66
CA SER A 133 0.55 -19.21 -4.04
C SER A 133 -0.42 -18.65 -5.08
N ALA A 134 0.08 -18.09 -6.19
CA ALA A 134 -0.74 -17.59 -7.27
C ALA A 134 -1.60 -18.69 -7.91
N ILE A 135 -1.03 -19.87 -8.17
CA ILE A 135 -1.77 -21.03 -8.71
C ILE A 135 -2.85 -21.49 -7.73
N LEU A 136 -2.53 -21.57 -6.43
CA LEU A 136 -3.51 -21.93 -5.40
C LEU A 136 -4.65 -20.91 -5.31
N PHE A 137 -4.35 -19.62 -5.46
CA PHE A 137 -5.39 -18.57 -5.53
C PHE A 137 -6.27 -18.69 -6.78
N ILE A 138 -5.70 -19.04 -7.93
CA ILE A 138 -6.48 -19.33 -9.15
C ILE A 138 -7.40 -20.54 -8.93
N LEU A 139 -6.88 -21.61 -8.31
CA LEU A 139 -7.67 -22.79 -7.97
C LEU A 139 -8.73 -22.50 -6.89
N ALA A 140 -8.55 -21.46 -6.09
CA ALA A 140 -9.50 -21.03 -5.07
C ALA A 140 -10.67 -20.21 -5.64
N ILE A 141 -10.57 -19.66 -6.85
CA ILE A 141 -11.66 -18.90 -7.52
C ILE A 141 -12.98 -19.71 -7.56
N PRO A 142 -13.03 -20.98 -7.99
CA PRO A 142 -14.27 -21.76 -7.95
C PRO A 142 -14.79 -22.04 -6.53
N LEU A 143 -13.95 -21.91 -5.49
CA LEU A 143 -14.34 -22.02 -4.08
C LEU A 143 -14.84 -20.69 -3.48
N TYR A 144 -14.81 -19.59 -4.25
CA TYR A 144 -15.38 -18.29 -3.86
C TYR A 144 -16.75 -18.34 -3.16
N PRO A 145 -17.77 -19.08 -3.65
CA PRO A 145 -19.08 -19.13 -2.99
C PRO A 145 -19.01 -19.67 -1.55
N ILE A 146 -18.03 -20.51 -1.24
CA ILE A 146 -17.81 -21.03 0.12
C ILE A 146 -17.20 -19.94 1.01
N PHE A 147 -16.27 -19.13 0.48
CA PHE A 147 -15.65 -18.04 1.23
C PHE A 147 -16.66 -16.92 1.58
N LEU A 148 -17.65 -16.67 0.72
CA LEU A 148 -18.74 -15.73 1.01
C LEU A 148 -19.66 -16.19 2.14
N ALA A 149 -19.78 -17.51 2.36
CA ALA A 149 -20.59 -18.04 3.44
C ALA A 149 -19.95 -17.85 4.83
N ILE A 150 -18.67 -17.48 4.90
CA ILE A 150 -17.95 -17.24 6.15
C ILE A 150 -18.40 -15.90 6.76
N PRO A 151 -18.98 -15.89 7.97
CA PRO A 151 -19.39 -14.65 8.63
C PRO A 151 -18.21 -13.71 8.85
N SER A 152 -18.44 -12.41 8.71
CA SER A 152 -17.41 -11.38 8.89
C SER A 152 -16.77 -11.40 10.29
N PHE A 153 -17.52 -11.83 11.31
CA PHE A 153 -17.03 -12.01 12.67
C PHE A 153 -15.91 -13.07 12.76
N ALA A 154 -15.94 -14.11 11.92
CA ALA A 154 -14.94 -15.17 11.94
C ALA A 154 -13.59 -14.72 11.38
N THR A 155 -13.58 -13.77 10.44
CA THR A 155 -12.33 -13.27 9.84
C THR A 155 -11.70 -12.13 10.64
N ALA A 156 -12.44 -11.48 11.54
CA ALA A 156 -11.93 -10.33 12.30
C ALA A 156 -10.74 -10.69 13.22
N PRO A 157 -10.76 -11.78 14.01
CA PRO A 157 -9.63 -12.17 14.85
C PRO A 157 -8.37 -12.48 14.04
N ALA A 158 -8.52 -13.09 12.87
CA ALA A 158 -7.41 -13.38 11.97
C ALA A 158 -6.73 -12.09 11.49
N LEU A 159 -7.51 -11.08 11.10
CA LEU A 159 -6.99 -9.77 10.70
C LEU A 159 -6.28 -9.03 11.84
N VAL A 160 -6.82 -9.11 13.07
CA VAL A 160 -6.18 -8.53 14.26
C VAL A 160 -4.84 -9.20 14.55
N PHE A 161 -4.79 -10.53 14.49
CA PHE A 161 -3.56 -11.29 14.71
C PHE A 161 -2.50 -10.94 13.67
N VAL A 162 -2.88 -10.83 12.40
CA VAL A 162 -1.96 -10.42 11.33
C VAL A 162 -1.46 -8.99 11.54
N GLY A 163 -2.33 -8.05 11.93
CA GLY A 163 -1.91 -6.69 12.29
C GLY A 163 -0.91 -6.66 13.44
N LEU A 164 -1.08 -7.53 14.44
CA LEU A 164 -0.14 -7.67 15.55
C LEU A 164 1.24 -8.17 15.08
N LEU A 165 1.28 -9.11 14.14
CA LEU A 165 2.54 -9.56 13.53
C LEU A 165 3.24 -8.45 12.74
N MET A 166 2.48 -7.58 12.07
CA MET A 166 3.05 -6.45 11.30
C MET A 166 3.72 -5.40 12.20
N ILE A 167 3.22 -5.19 13.43
CA ILE A 167 3.83 -4.25 14.40
C ILE A 167 5.27 -4.64 14.75
N LYS A 168 5.64 -5.92 14.64
CA LYS A 168 7.02 -6.38 14.86
C LYS A 168 8.04 -5.65 13.97
N ASN A 169 7.65 -5.18 12.79
CA ASN A 169 8.56 -4.41 11.93
C ASN A 169 8.90 -3.04 12.52
N VAL A 170 8.02 -2.45 13.33
CA VAL A 170 8.29 -1.18 14.02
C VAL A 170 9.42 -1.34 15.03
N THR A 171 9.58 -2.52 15.65
CA THR A 171 10.67 -2.76 16.60
C THR A 171 12.05 -2.84 15.95
N LYS A 172 12.11 -2.92 14.61
CA LYS A 172 13.36 -2.89 13.82
C LYS A 172 13.74 -1.48 13.39
N MET A 173 12.88 -0.48 13.62
CA MET A 173 13.20 0.91 13.37
C MET A 173 14.33 1.34 14.33
N ASP A 174 15.31 2.05 13.81
CA ASP A 174 16.38 2.63 14.62
C ASP A 174 15.88 3.92 15.28
N PHE A 175 15.74 3.88 16.60
CA PHE A 175 15.25 5.00 17.40
C PHE A 175 16.39 5.89 17.94
N ASP A 176 17.65 5.45 17.80
CA ASP A 176 18.78 6.06 18.49
C ASP A 176 19.63 6.97 17.57
N SER A 177 19.58 6.78 16.25
CA SER A 177 20.49 7.46 15.31
C SER A 177 20.03 8.85 14.86
N ASP A 178 18.78 9.00 14.39
CA ASP A 178 18.25 10.27 13.89
C ASP A 178 16.84 10.57 14.40
N ILE A 179 16.68 11.78 14.96
CA ILE A 179 15.39 12.28 15.44
C ILE A 179 14.40 12.46 14.28
N ALA A 180 14.87 12.79 13.08
CA ALA A 180 14.02 12.92 11.90
C ALA A 180 13.41 11.57 11.51
N ASP A 181 14.20 10.50 11.54
CA ASP A 181 13.79 9.13 11.21
C ASP A 181 12.75 8.64 12.23
N THR A 182 13.04 8.86 13.52
CA THR A 182 12.16 8.46 14.62
C THR A 182 10.84 9.19 14.60
N VAL A 183 10.86 10.52 14.51
CA VAL A 183 9.65 11.34 14.55
C VAL A 183 8.84 11.18 13.26
N GLY A 184 9.50 11.08 12.11
CA GLY A 184 8.82 10.81 10.82
C GLY A 184 8.10 9.46 10.82
N GLY A 185 8.76 8.40 11.30
CA GLY A 185 8.16 7.07 11.46
C GLY A 185 7.00 7.07 12.45
N PHE A 186 7.16 7.72 13.60
CA PHE A 186 6.10 7.85 14.60
C PHE A 186 4.87 8.59 14.08
N VAL A 187 5.07 9.72 13.39
CA VAL A 187 3.98 10.48 12.76
C VAL A 187 3.28 9.63 11.70
N ALA A 188 4.02 8.87 10.89
CA ALA A 188 3.41 7.96 9.92
C ALA A 188 2.50 6.94 10.61
N ILE A 189 2.97 6.27 11.66
CA ILE A 189 2.23 5.24 12.40
C ILE A 189 0.95 5.80 13.02
N ILE A 190 0.98 7.01 13.57
CA ILE A 190 -0.19 7.64 14.19
C ILE A 190 -1.16 8.15 13.12
N PHE A 191 -0.69 8.84 12.09
CA PHE A 191 -1.60 9.45 11.12
C PHE A 191 -2.30 8.41 10.23
N MET A 192 -1.77 7.20 10.06
CA MET A 192 -2.46 6.14 9.31
C MET A 192 -3.86 5.80 9.87
N PRO A 193 -4.03 5.41 11.15
CA PRO A 193 -5.35 5.18 11.73
C PRO A 193 -6.16 6.46 11.92
N PHE A 194 -5.54 7.59 12.27
CA PHE A 194 -6.27 8.85 12.48
C PHE A 194 -6.88 9.41 11.18
N ALA A 195 -6.19 9.27 10.05
CA ALA A 195 -6.67 9.73 8.75
C ALA A 195 -7.45 8.66 7.98
N TYR A 196 -7.63 7.45 8.53
CA TYR A 196 -8.21 6.30 7.86
C TYR A 196 -7.61 6.02 6.46
N SER A 197 -6.35 6.40 6.26
CA SER A 197 -5.71 6.42 4.94
C SER A 197 -4.21 6.21 5.07
N ILE A 198 -3.71 5.09 4.51
CA ILE A 198 -2.27 4.80 4.47
C ILE A 198 -1.52 5.89 3.73
N ALA A 199 -2.04 6.31 2.57
CA ALA A 199 -1.45 7.35 1.76
C ALA A 199 -1.25 8.65 2.55
N THR A 200 -2.25 9.02 3.37
CA THR A 200 -2.20 10.22 4.19
C THR A 200 -1.20 10.08 5.34
N GLY A 201 -1.12 8.91 5.98
CA GLY A 201 -0.11 8.61 7.00
C GLY A 201 1.32 8.67 6.46
N ILE A 202 1.60 8.00 5.34
CA ILE A 202 2.91 8.04 4.66
C ILE A 202 3.27 9.48 4.28
N MET A 203 2.31 10.22 3.73
CA MET A 203 2.47 11.63 3.36
C MET A 203 2.92 12.49 4.55
N PHE A 204 2.21 12.43 5.69
CA PHE A 204 2.58 13.20 6.88
C PHE A 204 3.90 12.77 7.50
N GLY A 205 4.22 11.47 7.46
CA GLY A 205 5.52 10.95 7.89
C GLY A 205 6.67 11.52 7.08
N ILE A 206 6.58 11.46 5.74
CA ILE A 206 7.60 12.00 4.83
C ILE A 206 7.74 13.52 4.95
N LEU A 207 6.62 14.25 5.03
CA LEU A 207 6.64 15.71 5.25
C LEU A 207 7.39 16.06 6.53
N THR A 208 7.06 15.39 7.63
CA THR A 208 7.70 15.61 8.93
C THR A 208 9.18 15.28 8.88
N TRP A 209 9.55 14.17 8.24
CA TRP A 209 10.93 13.75 8.07
C TRP A 209 11.77 14.79 7.32
N VAL A 210 11.29 15.28 6.17
CA VAL A 210 11.98 16.32 5.38
C VAL A 210 12.09 17.62 6.17
N ILE A 211 11.01 18.07 6.83
CA ILE A 211 11.01 19.30 7.64
C ILE A 211 12.06 19.20 8.75
N LEU A 212 12.13 18.07 9.46
CA LEU A 212 13.10 17.88 10.54
C LEU A 212 14.54 17.83 10.02
N LYS A 213 14.81 17.17 8.88
CA LYS A 213 16.15 17.20 8.25
C LYS A 213 16.55 18.62 7.81
N ILE A 214 15.60 19.46 7.42
CA ILE A 214 15.86 20.88 7.13
C ILE A 214 16.20 21.66 8.40
N VAL A 215 15.38 21.53 9.45
CA VAL A 215 15.56 22.26 10.73
C VAL A 215 16.83 21.83 11.46
N THR A 216 17.21 20.55 11.37
CA THR A 216 18.45 20.02 11.95
C THR A 216 19.70 20.34 11.12
N GLY A 217 19.56 21.03 9.98
CA GLY A 217 20.67 21.42 9.12
C GLY A 217 21.26 20.30 8.25
N LYS A 218 20.68 19.09 8.29
CA LYS A 218 21.11 17.91 7.53
C LYS A 218 20.55 17.89 6.09
N ILE A 219 20.47 19.05 5.45
CA ILE A 219 19.85 19.22 4.13
C ILE A 219 20.57 18.41 3.04
N LYS A 220 21.89 18.22 3.17
CA LYS A 220 22.72 17.49 2.20
C LYS A 220 22.50 15.98 2.21
N GLU A 221 21.88 15.43 3.25
CA GLU A 221 21.56 14.00 3.35
C GLU A 221 20.24 13.64 2.66
N ILE A 222 19.44 14.65 2.28
CA ILE A 222 18.14 14.43 1.66
C ILE A 222 18.33 14.07 0.19
N HIS A 223 18.00 12.82 -0.16
CA HIS A 223 18.02 12.39 -1.56
C HIS A 223 17.06 13.26 -2.40
N PRO A 224 17.41 13.67 -3.63
CA PRO A 224 16.57 14.54 -4.47
C PRO A 224 15.13 14.04 -4.67
N ILE A 225 14.92 12.72 -4.63
CA ILE A 225 13.59 12.12 -4.76
C ILE A 225 12.66 12.46 -3.59
N MET A 226 13.21 12.65 -2.39
CA MET A 226 12.45 13.02 -1.19
C MET A 226 11.99 14.48 -1.25
N TRP A 227 12.75 15.35 -1.93
CA TRP A 227 12.34 16.73 -2.20
C TRP A 227 11.17 16.79 -3.18
N VAL A 228 11.18 15.95 -4.22
CA VAL A 228 10.07 15.85 -5.17
C VAL A 228 8.82 15.31 -4.46
N ALA A 229 8.96 14.27 -3.64
CA ALA A 229 7.87 13.73 -2.83
C ALA A 229 7.30 14.79 -1.88
N PHE A 230 8.16 15.53 -1.17
CA PHE A 230 7.76 16.63 -0.29
C PHE A 230 6.94 17.69 -1.02
N ALA A 231 7.40 18.15 -2.19
CA ALA A 231 6.70 19.15 -2.98
C ALA A 231 5.33 18.65 -3.45
N LEU A 232 5.24 17.42 -3.96
CA LEU A 232 3.98 16.82 -4.43
C LEU A 232 2.98 16.60 -3.29
N PHE A 233 3.47 16.18 -2.12
CA PHE A 233 2.63 16.01 -0.93
C PHE A 233 2.14 17.34 -0.35
N ALA A 234 2.99 18.37 -0.35
CA ALA A 234 2.58 19.72 0.00
C ALA A 234 1.48 20.22 -0.96
N VAL A 235 1.65 20.02 -2.27
CA VAL A 235 0.63 20.36 -3.28
C VAL A 235 -0.66 19.59 -3.03
N ARG A 236 -0.60 18.28 -2.76
CA ARG A 236 -1.79 17.46 -2.49
C ARG A 236 -2.56 17.95 -1.26
N ILE A 237 -1.85 18.31 -0.18
CA ILE A 237 -2.47 18.92 1.01
C ILE A 237 -3.14 20.24 0.66
N VAL A 238 -2.46 21.11 -0.10
CA VAL A 238 -3.04 22.39 -0.53
C VAL A 238 -4.28 22.18 -1.39
N THR A 239 -4.27 21.23 -2.33
CA THR A 239 -5.46 20.92 -3.16
C THR A 239 -6.63 20.37 -2.35
N MET A 240 -6.34 19.58 -1.31
CA MET A 240 -7.35 19.04 -0.39
C MET A 240 -7.96 20.17 0.48
N ILE A 241 -7.14 21.12 0.95
CA ILE A 241 -7.58 22.27 1.75
C ILE A 241 -8.34 23.30 0.91
N CYS A 242 -7.92 23.55 -0.33
CA CYS A 242 -8.55 24.51 -1.23
C CYS A 242 -9.86 24.01 -1.86
N GLY A 243 -10.32 22.80 -1.55
CA GLY A 243 -11.63 22.29 -1.98
C GLY A 243 -11.81 22.09 -3.48
N VAL A 244 -10.72 21.99 -4.25
CA VAL A 244 -10.76 21.84 -5.73
C VAL A 244 -11.04 20.38 -6.18
N SER A 245 -11.16 19.45 -5.24
CA SER A 245 -11.56 18.07 -5.51
C SER A 245 -12.67 17.65 -4.55
N SER A 246 -13.91 17.97 -4.91
CA SER A 246 -15.10 17.21 -4.53
C SER A 246 -15.61 16.50 -5.78
#